data_AF-A0A3B0YPP8-F1
#
_entry.id   AF-A0A3B0YPP8-F1
#
_cell.length_a   1.000
_cell.length_b   1.000
_cell.length_c   1.000
_cell.angle_alpha   90.00
_cell.angle_beta   90.00
_cell.angle_gamma   90.00
#
_symmetry.space_group_name_H-M   'P 1'
#
loop_
_entity.id
_entity.type
_entity.pdbx_description
1 polymer ?
#
loop_
_entity_poly.entity_id
_entity_poly.type
_entity_poly.pdbx_seq_one_letter_code
_entity_poly.pdbx_strand_id
1 'polypeptide(L)'
;MMIFITRCICLIFFLPFSDVFASDKTSICYGTTSNGRLESGVQLPANGANFEAYSRVARLAGRTYVHSSVQTVILHAYTLLEKDQPGKVYKYAETGYEEGGQFKPHKTHRNGLSVDFMTPVINETGDSVHLPTHVLNKFGYDIEFDSNGVYESCRIDFDAMAAHIVALHKEAKKLNLDLWRVIFDPDLQPGLFKTAYAGYLKKHIKFSRKRSWVRHDEHYHIDFMVACRKR
;
A
#
# COMPACT_ATOMS: atom_id res chain seq x y z
N MET A 1 59.29 -40.27 -22.38
CA MET A 1 58.21 -39.28 -22.66
C MET A 1 57.11 -39.52 -21.62
N MET A 2 57.18 -38.82 -20.49
CA MET A 2 56.28 -39.02 -19.34
C MET A 2 55.29 -37.86 -19.31
N ILE A 3 54.00 -38.18 -19.52
CA ILE A 3 52.90 -37.23 -19.50
C ILE A 3 52.46 -37.06 -18.05
N PHE A 4 52.69 -35.88 -17.47
CA PHE A 4 52.09 -35.50 -16.19
C PHE A 4 50.63 -35.08 -16.43
N ILE A 5 49.69 -35.90 -15.96
CA ILE A 5 48.27 -35.52 -15.89
C ILE A 5 48.04 -34.85 -14.54
N THR A 6 48.01 -33.52 -14.52
CA THR A 6 47.62 -32.74 -13.34
C THR A 6 46.12 -32.91 -13.13
N ARG A 7 45.72 -33.71 -12.14
CA ARG A 7 44.32 -33.79 -11.69
C ARG A 7 43.97 -32.51 -10.91
N CYS A 8 43.30 -31.57 -11.56
CA CYS A 8 42.59 -30.49 -10.86
C CYS A 8 41.40 -31.09 -10.10
N ILE A 9 41.55 -31.24 -8.79
CA ILE A 9 40.43 -31.56 -7.89
C ILE A 9 39.61 -30.27 -7.75
N CYS A 10 38.49 -30.20 -8.47
CA CYS A 10 37.50 -29.15 -8.29
C CYS A 10 36.69 -29.48 -7.02
N LEU A 11 37.06 -28.86 -5.90
CA LEU A 11 36.29 -28.92 -4.64
C LEU A 11 34.97 -28.17 -4.86
N ILE A 12 33.92 -28.91 -5.23
CA ILE A 12 32.55 -28.41 -5.22
C ILE A 12 32.15 -28.24 -3.76
N PHE A 13 32.22 -27.01 -3.27
CA PHE A 13 31.61 -26.63 -2.00
C PHE A 13 30.09 -26.69 -2.16
N PHE A 14 29.48 -27.80 -1.74
CA PHE A 14 28.05 -27.85 -1.45
C PHE A 14 27.80 -26.95 -0.23
N LEU A 15 27.48 -25.67 -0.49
CA LEU A 15 26.90 -24.80 0.52
C LEU A 15 25.51 -25.35 0.84
N PRO A 16 25.22 -25.81 2.09
CA PRO A 16 23.86 -26.13 2.46
C PRO A 16 23.02 -24.87 2.31
N PHE A 17 22.08 -24.91 1.35
CA PHE A 17 20.96 -23.99 1.29
C PHE A 17 20.22 -24.14 2.62
N SER A 18 20.52 -23.25 3.56
CA SER A 18 19.74 -23.15 4.78
C SER A 18 18.42 -22.57 4.35
N ASP A 19 17.37 -23.40 4.29
CA ASP A 19 16.00 -22.92 4.20
C ASP A 19 15.80 -21.94 5.35
N VAL A 20 15.83 -20.64 5.03
CA VAL A 20 15.43 -19.60 5.96
C VAL A 20 13.94 -19.79 6.14
N PHE A 21 13.56 -20.59 7.13
CA PHE A 21 12.22 -20.60 7.66
C PHE A 21 11.95 -19.20 8.19
N ALA A 22 11.36 -18.35 7.36
CA ALA A 22 10.79 -17.09 7.79
C ALA A 22 9.80 -17.43 8.91
N SER A 23 10.14 -17.02 10.13
CA SER A 23 9.23 -17.17 11.26
C SER A 23 7.97 -16.38 10.93
N ASP A 24 6.87 -17.11 10.72
CA ASP A 24 5.54 -16.57 10.44
C ASP A 24 4.96 -15.92 11.72
N LYS A 25 5.70 -14.96 12.29
CA LYS A 25 5.27 -14.23 13.47
C LYS A 25 4.10 -13.38 13.05
N THR A 26 2.91 -13.86 13.39
CA THR A 26 1.69 -13.07 13.30
C THR A 26 1.90 -11.79 14.10
N SER A 27 1.74 -10.64 13.46
CA SER A 27 1.88 -9.35 14.13
C SER A 27 0.84 -9.20 15.23
N ILE A 28 1.13 -8.36 16.22
CA ILE A 28 0.16 -7.99 17.26
C ILE A 28 0.09 -6.46 17.30
N CYS A 29 -1.08 -5.91 16.98
CA CYS A 29 -1.32 -4.48 17.15
C CYS A 29 -1.84 -4.16 18.55
N TYR A 30 -1.51 -2.97 19.03
CA TYR A 30 -1.92 -2.46 20.33
C TYR A 30 -2.49 -1.04 20.20
N GLY A 31 -3.54 -0.75 20.96
CA GLY A 31 -4.15 0.57 21.02
C GLY A 31 -4.89 0.97 19.74
N THR A 32 -4.80 2.26 19.39
CA THR A 32 -5.51 2.85 18.24
C THR A 32 -4.53 3.37 17.20
N THR A 33 -5.03 3.74 16.01
CA THR A 33 -4.21 4.26 14.92
C THR A 33 -3.46 5.54 15.29
N SER A 34 -3.95 6.33 16.25
CA SER A 34 -3.30 7.57 16.75
C SER A 34 -2.61 7.42 18.12
N ASN A 35 -2.75 6.27 18.76
CA ASN A 35 -2.15 5.96 20.06
C ASN A 35 -1.92 4.46 20.19
N GLY A 36 -0.89 3.95 19.53
CA GLY A 36 -0.65 2.52 19.42
C GLY A 36 0.82 2.14 19.25
N ARG A 37 1.03 0.83 19.13
CA ARG A 37 2.30 0.19 18.78
C ARG A 37 2.02 -1.12 18.03
N LEU A 38 3.05 -1.68 17.42
CA LEU A 38 3.02 -2.92 16.67
C LEU A 38 4.12 -3.84 17.22
N GLU A 39 3.86 -5.14 17.24
CA GLU A 39 4.87 -6.17 17.44
C GLU A 39 4.98 -6.99 16.17
N SER A 40 6.22 -7.29 15.75
CA SER A 40 6.50 -8.06 14.54
C SER A 40 5.81 -7.46 13.30
N GLY A 41 5.93 -6.15 13.12
CA GLY A 41 5.48 -5.50 11.89
C GLY A 41 6.22 -6.06 10.68
N VAL A 42 5.55 -6.10 9.54
CA VAL A 42 6.12 -6.61 8.29
C VAL A 42 6.18 -5.50 7.25
N GLN A 43 7.32 -5.42 6.56
CA GLN A 43 7.51 -4.41 5.54
C GLN A 43 6.79 -4.79 4.23
N LEU A 44 6.15 -3.83 3.58
CA LEU A 44 5.59 -4.07 2.24
C LEU A 44 6.73 -4.28 1.20
N PRO A 45 6.54 -5.18 0.21
CA PRO A 45 7.49 -5.37 -0.89
C PRO A 45 7.69 -4.09 -1.70
N ALA A 46 8.91 -3.85 -2.18
CA ALA A 46 9.22 -2.62 -2.93
C ALA A 46 8.41 -2.47 -4.24
N ASN A 47 8.03 -3.60 -4.84
CA ASN A 47 7.21 -3.69 -6.04
C ASN A 47 6.56 -5.08 -6.16
N GLY A 48 5.59 -5.18 -7.05
CA GLY A 48 4.99 -6.41 -7.57
C GLY A 48 4.60 -6.22 -9.02
N ALA A 49 3.74 -7.08 -9.57
CA ALA A 49 3.47 -7.06 -11.02
C ALA A 49 2.71 -5.81 -11.47
N ASN A 50 1.87 -5.23 -10.62
CA ASN A 50 1.07 -4.04 -10.89
C ASN A 50 1.19 -2.94 -9.83
N PHE A 51 2.17 -3.00 -8.92
CA PHE A 51 2.34 -1.97 -7.91
C PHE A 51 3.80 -1.67 -7.57
N GLU A 52 4.05 -0.46 -7.05
CA GLU A 52 5.34 -0.06 -6.49
C GLU A 52 5.21 0.75 -5.19
N ALA A 53 6.30 0.82 -4.42
CA ALA A 53 6.43 1.74 -3.30
C ALA A 53 6.65 3.18 -3.80
N TYR A 54 6.06 4.18 -3.13
CA TYR A 54 6.21 5.60 -3.49
C TYR A 54 7.63 6.15 -3.43
N SER A 55 8.48 5.57 -2.57
CA SER A 55 9.85 6.03 -2.36
C SER A 55 10.74 4.91 -1.85
N ARG A 56 11.82 4.62 -2.59
CA ARG A 56 12.87 3.68 -2.16
C ARG A 56 13.53 4.15 -0.87
N VAL A 57 13.78 5.45 -0.74
CA VAL A 57 14.44 6.03 0.44
C VAL A 57 13.56 5.88 1.68
N ALA A 58 12.27 6.23 1.58
CA ALA A 58 11.37 6.09 2.72
C ALA A 58 11.12 4.64 3.11
N ARG A 59 11.10 3.73 2.12
CA ARG A 59 11.07 2.29 2.38
C ARG A 59 12.32 1.85 3.16
N LEU A 60 13.52 2.21 2.72
CA LEU A 60 14.77 1.90 3.45
C LEU A 60 14.82 2.55 4.84
N ALA A 61 14.20 3.72 5.02
CA ALA A 61 14.04 4.38 6.32
C ALA A 61 12.96 3.72 7.22
N GLY A 62 12.40 2.59 6.81
CA GLY A 62 11.47 1.79 7.61
C GLY A 62 10.08 2.37 7.76
N ARG A 63 9.60 3.20 6.82
CA ARG A 63 8.29 3.88 6.90
C ARG A 63 7.12 3.10 6.27
N THR A 64 7.35 1.82 5.98
CA THR A 64 6.50 0.98 5.11
C THR A 64 6.12 -0.35 5.78
N TYR A 65 6.07 -0.37 7.12
CA TYR A 65 5.66 -1.52 7.90
C TYR A 65 4.18 -1.48 8.28
N VAL A 66 3.54 -2.64 8.18
CA VAL A 66 2.13 -2.87 8.50
C VAL A 66 1.99 -4.13 9.35
N HIS A 67 0.80 -4.35 9.89
CA HIS A 67 0.41 -5.63 10.48
C HIS A 67 0.40 -6.74 9.41
N SER A 68 0.82 -7.97 9.75
CA SER A 68 0.92 -9.09 8.81
C SER A 68 -0.37 -9.36 8.04
N SER A 69 -1.53 -9.38 8.71
CA SER A 69 -2.81 -9.52 8.01
C SER A 69 -3.12 -8.37 7.04
N VAL A 70 -2.69 -7.14 7.34
CA VAL A 70 -2.88 -5.99 6.43
C VAL A 70 -2.00 -6.16 5.19
N GLN A 71 -0.75 -6.62 5.37
CA GLN A 71 0.12 -6.98 4.24
C GLN A 71 -0.54 -8.05 3.35
N THR A 72 -1.08 -9.11 3.93
CA THR A 72 -1.78 -10.17 3.18
C THR A 72 -2.94 -9.61 2.37
N VAL A 73 -3.78 -8.75 2.96
CA VAL A 73 -4.90 -8.11 2.26
C VAL A 73 -4.42 -7.29 1.07
N ILE A 74 -3.39 -6.47 1.27
CA ILE A 74 -2.85 -5.59 0.22
C ILE A 74 -2.29 -6.41 -0.95
N LEU A 75 -1.46 -7.40 -0.66
CA LEU A 75 -0.83 -8.21 -1.71
C LEU A 75 -1.86 -9.04 -2.48
N HIS A 76 -2.85 -9.63 -1.79
CA HIS A 76 -3.93 -10.34 -2.47
C HIS A 76 -4.83 -9.41 -3.29
N ALA A 77 -5.05 -8.17 -2.84
CA ALA A 77 -5.81 -7.18 -3.59
C ALA A 77 -5.09 -6.81 -4.89
N TYR A 78 -3.77 -6.64 -4.85
CA TYR A 78 -2.97 -6.43 -6.05
C TYR A 78 -3.02 -7.63 -7.00
N THR A 79 -2.87 -8.86 -6.52
CA THR A 79 -3.03 -10.07 -7.33
C THR A 79 -4.42 -10.20 -7.96
N LEU A 80 -5.47 -9.77 -7.26
CA LEU A 80 -6.82 -9.73 -7.83
C LEU A 80 -6.91 -8.70 -8.96
N LEU A 81 -6.35 -7.51 -8.76
CA LEU A 81 -6.40 -6.40 -9.73
C LEU A 81 -5.54 -6.65 -10.96
N GLU A 82 -4.46 -7.43 -10.85
CA GLU A 82 -3.69 -7.89 -12.01
C GLU A 82 -4.60 -8.62 -13.02
N LYS A 83 -5.61 -9.33 -12.53
CA LYS A 83 -6.58 -10.08 -13.35
C LYS A 83 -7.81 -9.24 -13.72
N ASP A 84 -8.36 -8.49 -12.77
CA ASP A 84 -9.60 -7.72 -12.96
C ASP A 84 -9.36 -6.49 -13.85
N GLN A 85 -8.18 -5.88 -13.77
CA GLN A 85 -7.83 -4.65 -14.47
C GLN A 85 -6.41 -4.73 -15.06
N PRO A 86 -6.21 -5.57 -16.09
CA PRO A 86 -4.89 -5.72 -16.71
C PRO A 86 -4.38 -4.37 -17.23
N GLY A 87 -3.12 -4.07 -16.93
CA GLY A 87 -2.46 -2.82 -17.32
C GLY A 87 -2.68 -1.63 -16.38
N LYS A 88 -3.51 -1.75 -15.34
CA LYS A 88 -3.58 -0.73 -14.28
C LYS A 88 -2.42 -0.87 -13.32
N VAL A 89 -1.84 0.27 -12.93
CA VAL A 89 -0.71 0.33 -12.00
C VAL A 89 -1.05 1.10 -10.74
N TYR A 90 -0.53 0.64 -9.61
CA TYR A 90 -0.85 1.15 -8.28
C TYR A 90 0.40 1.54 -7.52
N LYS A 91 0.26 2.42 -6.53
CA LYS A 91 1.38 2.83 -5.69
C LYS A 91 0.93 2.98 -4.25
N TYR A 92 1.62 2.30 -3.34
CA TYR A 92 1.40 2.50 -1.91
C TYR A 92 2.41 3.51 -1.36
N ALA A 93 2.00 4.26 -0.35
CA ALA A 93 2.74 5.37 0.22
C ALA A 93 3.14 5.07 1.68
N GLU A 94 3.01 6.06 2.57
CA GLU A 94 3.37 5.88 3.97
C GLU A 94 2.45 4.91 4.70
N THR A 95 3.04 4.14 5.61
CA THR A 95 2.34 3.24 6.54
C THR A 95 2.87 3.54 7.94
N GLY A 96 3.37 2.57 8.70
CA GLY A 96 4.05 2.81 9.98
C GLY A 96 5.51 2.31 10.03
N TYR A 97 6.06 2.36 11.24
CA TYR A 97 7.31 1.70 11.64
C TYR A 97 7.07 0.25 12.05
N GLU A 98 8.14 -0.54 12.08
CA GLU A 98 8.11 -1.97 12.45
C GLU A 98 7.47 -2.20 13.83
N GLU A 99 7.77 -1.34 14.80
CA GLU A 99 7.19 -1.37 16.15
C GLU A 99 5.99 -0.40 16.31
N GLY A 100 5.55 0.24 15.23
CA GLY A 100 4.53 1.28 15.25
C GLY A 100 5.00 2.52 16.02
N GLY A 101 4.16 3.07 16.91
CA GLY A 101 4.54 4.20 17.75
C GLY A 101 4.40 5.56 17.05
N GLN A 102 5.11 6.60 17.50
CA GLN A 102 4.93 7.95 16.94
C GLN A 102 5.46 8.06 15.51
N PHE A 103 4.58 8.32 14.54
CA PHE A 103 4.95 8.37 13.13
C PHE A 103 4.85 9.80 12.57
N LYS A 104 5.84 10.65 12.85
CA LYS A 104 5.82 12.04 12.35
C LYS A 104 5.97 12.08 10.80
N PRO A 105 5.36 13.07 10.12
CA PRO A 105 4.50 14.14 10.66
C PRO A 105 3.05 13.71 10.92
N HIS A 106 2.68 12.48 10.59
CA HIS A 106 1.33 11.96 10.79
C HIS A 106 0.94 11.88 12.26
N LYS A 107 -0.37 12.01 12.49
CA LYS A 107 -1.00 11.81 13.80
C LYS A 107 -1.47 10.36 13.99
N THR A 108 -1.64 9.61 12.89
CA THR A 108 -2.08 8.21 12.84
C THR A 108 -0.91 7.28 12.51
N HIS A 109 -1.14 6.11 11.88
CA HIS A 109 -0.11 5.17 11.44
C HIS A 109 0.69 4.49 12.56
N ARG A 110 0.16 4.47 13.79
CA ARG A 110 0.93 4.07 14.97
C ARG A 110 0.83 2.59 15.34
N ASN A 111 -0.08 1.83 14.75
CA ASN A 111 -0.36 0.43 15.14
C ASN A 111 -0.36 -0.56 13.96
N GLY A 112 0.18 -0.16 12.80
CA GLY A 112 0.29 -1.01 11.62
C GLY A 112 -0.99 -1.22 10.82
N LEU A 113 -2.06 -0.47 11.12
CA LEU A 113 -3.37 -0.63 10.49
C LEU A 113 -3.79 0.52 9.57
N SER A 114 -2.92 1.51 9.38
CA SER A 114 -3.18 2.64 8.49
C SER A 114 -2.22 2.57 7.31
N VAL A 115 -2.74 2.82 6.11
CA VAL A 115 -1.96 2.80 4.87
C VAL A 115 -2.42 3.93 3.97
N ASP A 116 -1.48 4.72 3.51
CA ASP A 116 -1.68 5.68 2.44
C ASP A 116 -1.43 4.98 1.10
N PHE A 117 -2.27 5.25 0.12
CA PHE A 117 -2.08 4.82 -1.26
C PHE A 117 -2.14 6.04 -2.16
N MET A 118 -1.19 6.16 -3.08
CA MET A 118 -1.19 7.25 -4.05
C MET A 118 -2.39 7.09 -4.99
N THR A 119 -3.02 8.21 -5.33
CA THR A 119 -4.16 8.25 -6.24
C THR A 119 -3.74 7.70 -7.61
N PRO A 120 -4.39 6.62 -8.12
CA PRO A 120 -4.15 6.13 -9.46
C PRO A 120 -4.49 7.20 -10.49
N VAL A 121 -3.67 7.31 -11.52
CA VAL A 121 -3.85 8.29 -12.59
C VAL A 121 -3.70 7.66 -13.97
N ILE A 122 -4.28 8.34 -14.94
CA ILE A 122 -4.02 8.15 -16.35
C ILE A 122 -3.35 9.40 -16.94
N ASN A 123 -2.50 9.19 -17.94
CA ASN A 123 -1.92 10.27 -18.74
C ASN A 123 -2.91 10.78 -19.81
N GLU A 124 -2.45 11.71 -20.65
CA GLU A 124 -3.24 12.29 -21.76
C GLU A 124 -3.70 11.26 -22.81
N THR A 125 -2.96 10.16 -22.99
CA THR A 125 -3.33 9.07 -23.91
C THR A 125 -4.29 8.07 -23.28
N GLY A 126 -4.62 8.22 -22.00
CA GLY A 126 -5.51 7.34 -21.25
C GLY A 126 -4.83 6.10 -20.65
N ASP A 127 -3.51 6.01 -20.73
CA ASP A 127 -2.73 4.92 -20.16
C ASP A 127 -2.59 5.09 -18.65
N SER A 128 -2.72 3.99 -17.90
CA SER A 128 -2.49 4.01 -16.45
C SER A 128 -1.00 4.18 -16.17
N VAL A 129 -0.68 5.22 -15.41
CA VAL A 129 0.70 5.55 -15.04
C VAL A 129 0.78 5.78 -13.53
N HIS A 130 1.97 5.63 -12.98
CA HIS A 130 2.18 5.99 -11.58
C HIS A 130 2.15 7.50 -11.40
N LEU A 131 1.43 7.98 -10.37
CA LEU A 131 1.54 9.36 -9.93
C LEU A 131 3.03 9.69 -9.69
N PRO A 132 3.54 10.83 -10.19
CA PRO A 132 4.95 11.18 -10.05
C PRO A 132 5.30 11.42 -8.58
N THR A 133 6.28 10.70 -8.08
CA THR A 133 6.75 10.80 -6.69
C THR A 133 8.24 11.02 -6.66
N HIS A 134 8.67 12.22 -6.28
CA HIS A 134 10.09 12.58 -6.17
C HIS A 134 10.32 13.57 -5.03
N VAL A 135 11.59 13.81 -4.67
CA VAL A 135 11.92 14.66 -3.51
C VAL A 135 11.31 16.07 -3.62
N LEU A 136 11.26 16.66 -4.83
CA LEU A 136 10.76 18.02 -5.05
C LEU A 136 9.25 18.21 -4.81
N ASN A 137 8.45 17.13 -4.85
CA ASN A 137 7.01 17.18 -4.57
C ASN A 137 6.67 16.41 -3.28
N LYS A 138 7.64 16.33 -2.36
CA LYS A 138 7.56 15.54 -1.12
C LYS A 138 7.07 14.12 -1.36
N PHE A 139 7.60 13.48 -2.41
CA PHE A 139 7.22 12.15 -2.84
C PHE A 139 5.72 12.00 -3.19
N GLY A 140 5.11 13.04 -3.75
CA GLY A 140 3.70 13.07 -4.16
C GLY A 140 2.81 13.85 -3.21
N TYR A 141 3.20 14.05 -1.95
CA TYR A 141 2.37 14.73 -0.93
C TYR A 141 2.23 16.25 -1.12
N ASP A 142 2.94 16.86 -2.07
CA ASP A 142 2.76 18.27 -2.47
C ASP A 142 1.96 18.44 -3.77
N ILE A 143 1.41 17.35 -4.32
CA ILE A 143 0.51 17.42 -5.47
C ILE A 143 -0.87 17.87 -4.97
N GLU A 144 -1.53 18.73 -5.76
CA GLU A 144 -2.94 19.06 -5.56
C GLU A 144 -3.71 18.89 -6.87
N PHE A 145 -4.72 18.02 -6.86
CA PHE A 145 -5.66 17.92 -7.97
C PHE A 145 -6.67 19.06 -7.95
N ASP A 146 -7.10 19.49 -9.13
CA ASP A 146 -8.24 20.40 -9.26
C ASP A 146 -9.56 19.69 -8.93
N SER A 147 -10.68 20.43 -8.89
CA SER A 147 -12.01 19.88 -8.62
C SER A 147 -12.50 18.87 -9.68
N ASN A 148 -11.83 18.80 -10.83
CA ASN A 148 -12.12 17.83 -11.90
C ASN A 148 -11.21 16.60 -11.81
N GLY A 149 -10.31 16.54 -10.82
CA GLY A 149 -9.34 15.46 -10.66
C GLY A 149 -8.22 15.53 -11.68
N VAL A 150 -7.78 16.73 -12.07
CA VAL A 150 -6.67 16.95 -13.00
C VAL A 150 -5.48 17.59 -12.28
N TYR A 151 -4.27 17.10 -12.58
CA TYR A 151 -3.00 17.65 -12.14
C TYR A 151 -2.01 17.54 -13.31
N GLU A 152 -1.53 18.67 -13.83
CA GLU A 152 -0.69 18.70 -15.04
C GLU A 152 -1.32 17.86 -16.18
N SER A 153 -0.57 16.91 -16.75
CA SER A 153 -1.00 15.97 -17.79
C SER A 153 -1.68 14.70 -17.24
N CYS A 154 -1.88 14.62 -15.92
CA CYS A 154 -2.48 13.49 -15.24
C CYS A 154 -3.95 13.78 -14.88
N ARG A 155 -4.78 12.74 -14.99
CA ARG A 155 -6.15 12.74 -14.48
C ARG A 155 -6.38 11.55 -13.56
N ILE A 156 -7.13 11.75 -12.49
CA ILE A 156 -7.49 10.67 -11.56
C ILE A 156 -8.22 9.55 -12.31
N ASP A 157 -7.72 8.33 -12.12
CA ASP A 157 -8.36 7.11 -12.56
C ASP A 157 -9.30 6.61 -11.45
N PHE A 158 -10.52 7.15 -11.44
CA PHE A 158 -11.52 6.81 -10.44
C PHE A 158 -11.91 5.32 -10.50
N ASP A 159 -11.90 4.69 -11.68
CA ASP A 159 -12.23 3.27 -11.82
C ASP A 159 -11.15 2.39 -11.18
N ALA A 160 -9.86 2.70 -11.39
CA ALA A 160 -8.77 1.97 -10.73
C ALA A 160 -8.78 2.19 -9.20
N MET A 161 -8.99 3.42 -8.75
CA MET A 161 -9.08 3.73 -7.31
C MET A 161 -10.26 3.00 -6.65
N ALA A 162 -11.44 3.04 -7.28
CA ALA A 162 -12.63 2.37 -6.79
C ALA A 162 -12.44 0.85 -6.73
N ALA A 163 -11.88 0.26 -7.79
CA ALA A 163 -11.58 -1.17 -7.85
C ALA A 163 -10.61 -1.59 -6.75
N HIS A 164 -9.57 -0.80 -6.50
CA HIS A 164 -8.60 -1.11 -5.45
C HIS A 164 -9.23 -1.08 -4.06
N ILE A 165 -10.05 -0.07 -3.74
CA ILE A 165 -10.79 -0.03 -2.47
C ILE A 165 -11.72 -1.25 -2.34
N VAL A 166 -12.40 -1.65 -3.42
CA VAL A 166 -13.26 -2.85 -3.43
C VAL A 166 -12.44 -4.12 -3.24
N ALA A 167 -11.30 -4.26 -3.91
CA ALA A 167 -10.41 -5.41 -3.79
C ALA A 167 -9.89 -5.54 -2.35
N LEU A 168 -9.38 -4.45 -1.77
CA LEU A 168 -8.94 -4.43 -0.37
C LEU A 168 -10.05 -4.87 0.59
N HIS A 169 -11.26 -4.34 0.43
CA HIS A 169 -12.37 -4.75 1.29
C HIS A 169 -12.75 -6.22 1.09
N LYS A 170 -12.81 -6.72 -0.16
CA LYS A 170 -13.10 -8.15 -0.43
C LYS A 170 -12.04 -9.07 0.18
N GLU A 171 -10.76 -8.76 0.02
CA GLU A 171 -9.67 -9.57 0.59
C GLU A 171 -9.63 -9.47 2.12
N ALA A 172 -9.91 -8.30 2.70
CA ALA A 172 -10.08 -8.17 4.16
C ALA A 172 -11.19 -9.09 4.67
N LYS A 173 -12.34 -9.16 3.99
CA LYS A 173 -13.45 -10.02 4.38
C LYS A 173 -13.11 -11.51 4.32
N LYS A 174 -12.25 -11.95 3.41
CA LYS A 174 -11.77 -13.35 3.39
C LYS A 174 -10.96 -13.72 4.63
N LEU A 175 -10.35 -12.73 5.28
CA LEU A 175 -9.62 -12.90 6.55
C LEU A 175 -10.48 -12.56 7.78
N ASN A 176 -11.81 -12.42 7.63
CA ASN A 176 -12.73 -11.96 8.68
C ASN A 176 -12.38 -10.58 9.26
N LEU A 177 -11.74 -9.73 8.45
CA LEU A 177 -11.42 -8.34 8.78
C LEU A 177 -12.40 -7.38 8.10
N ASP A 178 -12.19 -6.09 8.32
CA ASP A 178 -12.93 -5.02 7.65
C ASP A 178 -12.05 -3.79 7.40
N LEU A 179 -12.59 -2.80 6.69
CA LEU A 179 -12.05 -1.46 6.63
C LEU A 179 -12.85 -0.57 7.60
N TRP A 180 -12.17 0.13 8.50
CA TRP A 180 -12.82 1.07 9.42
C TRP A 180 -13.31 2.31 8.68
N ARG A 181 -12.43 2.90 7.84
CA ARG A 181 -12.76 4.04 7.00
C ARG A 181 -11.77 4.22 5.87
N VAL A 182 -12.23 4.90 4.84
CA VAL A 182 -11.42 5.46 3.75
C VAL A 182 -11.48 6.98 3.84
N ILE A 183 -10.33 7.65 3.79
CA ILE A 183 -10.21 9.10 3.74
C ILE A 183 -9.67 9.45 2.37
N PHE A 184 -10.45 10.21 1.63
CA PHE A 184 -10.13 10.78 0.33
C PHE A 184 -10.86 12.11 0.24
N ASP A 185 -10.36 13.05 -0.57
CA ASP A 185 -10.93 14.39 -0.68
C ASP A 185 -12.46 14.33 -0.92
N PRO A 186 -13.29 14.91 -0.02
CA PRO A 186 -14.74 14.85 -0.13
C PRO A 186 -15.31 15.40 -1.44
N ASP A 187 -14.65 16.39 -2.05
CA ASP A 187 -15.12 17.03 -3.29
C ASP A 187 -14.87 16.13 -4.50
N LEU A 188 -13.89 15.21 -4.41
CA LEU A 188 -13.56 14.24 -5.45
C LEU A 188 -14.22 12.86 -5.27
N GLN A 189 -14.72 12.53 -4.07
CA GLN A 189 -15.49 11.30 -3.82
C GLN A 189 -16.66 11.05 -4.79
N PRO A 190 -17.41 12.07 -5.29
CA PRO A 190 -18.41 11.86 -6.33
C PRO A 190 -17.89 11.14 -7.58
N GLY A 191 -16.60 11.27 -7.92
CA GLY A 191 -15.96 10.53 -9.01
C GLY A 191 -16.00 9.03 -8.78
N LEU A 192 -15.68 8.56 -7.57
CA LEU A 192 -15.77 7.15 -7.18
C LEU A 192 -17.19 6.59 -7.33
N PHE A 193 -18.21 7.42 -7.10
CA PHE A 193 -19.61 7.02 -7.17
C PHE A 193 -20.23 7.08 -8.57
N LYS A 194 -19.43 7.45 -9.58
CA LYS A 194 -19.79 7.35 -11.00
C LYS A 194 -19.25 6.06 -11.65
N THR A 195 -18.35 5.34 -10.98
CA THR A 195 -17.74 4.09 -11.46
C THR A 195 -18.71 2.91 -11.41
N ALA A 196 -18.37 1.82 -12.08
CA ALA A 196 -19.10 0.55 -11.98
C ALA A 196 -19.14 -0.01 -10.55
N TYR A 197 -18.18 0.38 -9.70
CA TYR A 197 -18.06 -0.08 -8.31
C TYR A 197 -18.91 0.72 -7.32
N ALA A 198 -19.57 1.80 -7.77
CA ALA A 198 -20.31 2.73 -6.91
C ALA A 198 -21.32 2.05 -5.98
N GLY A 199 -22.05 1.05 -6.48
CA GLY A 199 -23.03 0.30 -5.67
C GLY A 199 -22.38 -0.45 -4.51
N TYR A 200 -21.24 -1.08 -4.76
CA TYR A 200 -20.48 -1.78 -3.71
C TYR A 200 -19.89 -0.78 -2.71
N LEU A 201 -19.26 0.29 -3.20
CA LEU A 201 -18.66 1.32 -2.36
C LEU A 201 -19.69 1.94 -1.41
N LYS A 202 -20.86 2.35 -1.92
CA LYS A 202 -21.93 2.95 -1.09
C LYS A 202 -22.47 2.00 -0.03
N LYS A 203 -22.51 0.70 -0.33
CA LYS A 203 -23.06 -0.33 0.57
C LYS A 203 -22.08 -0.74 1.65
N HIS A 204 -20.79 -0.78 1.34
CA HIS A 204 -19.79 -1.45 2.17
C HIS A 204 -18.69 -0.55 2.72
N ILE A 205 -18.45 0.61 2.12
CA ILE A 205 -17.29 1.44 2.46
C ILE A 205 -17.72 2.72 3.16
N LYS A 206 -17.09 2.99 4.30
CA LYS A 206 -17.29 4.22 5.06
C LYS A 206 -16.24 5.27 4.65
N PHE A 207 -16.66 6.22 3.82
CA PHE A 207 -15.82 7.38 3.48
C PHE A 207 -15.91 8.47 4.56
N SER A 208 -14.77 9.09 4.89
CA SER A 208 -14.74 10.32 5.68
C SER A 208 -15.33 11.46 4.85
N ARG A 209 -16.29 12.19 5.42
CA ARG A 209 -16.96 13.32 4.74
C ARG A 209 -16.45 14.69 5.21
N LYS A 210 -15.65 14.72 6.28
CA LYS A 210 -15.12 15.98 6.82
C LYS A 210 -13.85 16.33 6.06
N ARG A 211 -13.75 17.59 5.65
CA ARG A 211 -12.53 18.13 5.04
C ARG A 211 -11.40 18.10 6.07
N SER A 212 -10.28 17.49 5.69
CA SER A 212 -9.04 17.55 6.44
C SER A 212 -8.36 18.90 6.23
N TRP A 213 -7.51 19.32 7.18
CA TRP A 213 -6.72 20.56 7.03
C TRP A 213 -5.69 20.46 5.90
N VAL A 214 -5.08 19.27 5.74
CA VAL A 214 -4.33 18.89 4.54
C VAL A 214 -5.31 18.20 3.59
N ARG A 215 -5.31 18.58 2.32
CA ARG A 215 -6.08 17.87 1.28
C ARG A 215 -5.54 16.44 1.13
N HIS A 216 -6.39 15.53 0.69
CA HIS A 216 -6.04 14.12 0.48
C HIS A 216 -6.60 13.74 -0.89
N ASP A 217 -6.14 14.43 -1.91
CA ASP A 217 -6.53 14.18 -3.30
C ASP A 217 -5.43 13.46 -4.08
N GLU A 218 -4.18 13.68 -3.67
CA GLU A 218 -2.97 13.02 -4.14
C GLU A 218 -2.78 11.62 -3.57
N HIS A 219 -3.45 11.31 -2.46
CA HIS A 219 -3.50 9.99 -1.87
C HIS A 219 -4.85 9.74 -1.18
N TYR A 220 -5.19 8.48 -0.97
CA TYR A 220 -6.27 8.06 -0.09
C TYR A 220 -5.71 7.20 1.03
N HIS A 221 -6.24 7.43 2.22
CA HIS A 221 -5.82 6.77 3.44
C HIS A 221 -6.87 5.74 3.85
N ILE A 222 -6.44 4.52 4.15
CA ILE A 222 -7.31 3.43 4.59
C ILE A 222 -6.87 2.97 5.98
N ASP A 223 -7.82 3.02 6.92
CA ASP A 223 -7.67 2.37 8.21
C ASP A 223 -8.33 0.99 8.15
N PHE A 224 -7.55 -0.07 8.37
CA PHE A 224 -8.01 -1.44 8.49
C PHE A 224 -8.53 -1.71 9.90
N MET A 225 -9.54 -2.58 10.00
CA MET A 225 -10.11 -3.01 11.28
C MET A 225 -9.60 -4.42 11.62
N VAL A 226 -8.54 -4.46 12.42
CA VAL A 226 -7.97 -5.66 13.02
C VAL A 226 -8.13 -5.58 14.55
N ALA A 227 -8.41 -6.70 15.20
CA ALA A 227 -8.56 -6.75 16.65
C ALA A 227 -7.21 -6.52 17.35
N CYS A 228 -7.04 -5.33 17.94
CA CYS A 228 -5.84 -4.98 18.70
C CYS A 228 -6.00 -5.23 20.20
N ARG A 229 -4.87 -5.50 20.86
CA ARG A 229 -4.78 -5.52 22.32
C ARG A 229 -4.84 -4.10 22.89
N LYS A 230 -5.16 -3.99 24.18
CA LYS A 230 -5.04 -2.70 24.89
C LYS A 230 -3.58 -2.27 24.91
N ARG A 231 -3.33 -0.96 24.70
CA ARG A 231 -1.98 -0.39 24.67
C ARG A 231 -1.29 -0.50 26.03
#